data_AF-A0A4Y2EJ13-F1
#
_entry.id   AF-A0A4Y2EJ13-F1
#
_cell.length_a   1.000
_cell.length_b   1.000
_cell.length_c   1.000
_cell.angle_alpha   90.00
_cell.angle_beta   90.00
_cell.angle_gamma   90.00
#
_symmetry.space_group_name_H-M   'P 1'
#
loop_
_entity.id
_entity.type
_entity.pdbx_description
1 polymer ?
#
loop_
_entity_poly.entity_id
_entity_poly.type
_entity_poly.pdbx_seq_one_letter_code
_entity_poly.pdbx_strand_id
1 'polypeptide(L)'
;MESTEILGFDQDVPIPKSSEKHKKKKKSLGERQCEEDYLVPTDAAVVEKTSEWPLLLKNIDKLNVKSSHYTPTDHGSSPLKRPINQYLESGFINLDKPSNPSSHEVVAWTKRILEVSKTGHSGTLDPKVTGCLVVCLGRATRLVKSQQGAGKEYVAAFKLHNTPDEPVRVKTILDGMVGALFQRPPLISAVKRQLRIRTIYDIKLLQYQVENNLGINYFLSSYSFISINQS
;
A
#
# COMPACT_ATOMS: atom_id res chain seq x y z
N MET A 1 12.99 -74.80 19.42
CA MET A 1 14.25 -74.41 20.08
C MET A 1 14.54 -73.00 19.60
N GLU A 2 14.56 -71.96 20.38
CA GLU A 2 14.41 -71.81 21.83
C GLU A 2 14.28 -70.29 22.02
N SER A 3 13.27 -69.88 22.79
CA SER A 3 13.11 -68.54 23.29
C SER A 3 14.22 -68.27 24.32
N THR A 4 15.00 -67.20 24.13
CA THR A 4 15.91 -66.73 25.18
C THR A 4 15.55 -65.29 25.53
N GLU A 5 15.02 -65.15 26.73
CA GLU A 5 14.81 -63.89 27.44
C GLU A 5 16.16 -63.21 27.69
N ILE A 6 16.21 -61.88 27.59
CA ILE A 6 17.26 -61.08 28.23
C ILE A 6 16.60 -60.09 29.18
N LEU A 7 17.12 -60.15 30.39
CA LEU A 7 16.71 -59.54 31.64
C LEU A 7 16.71 -58.01 31.63
N GLY A 8 15.86 -57.49 32.52
CA GLY A 8 15.54 -56.08 32.70
C GLY A 8 16.68 -55.16 33.11
N PHE A 9 16.41 -53.88 32.91
CA PHE A 9 17.08 -52.75 33.55
C PHE A 9 16.02 -51.68 33.84
N ASP A 10 15.36 -51.83 34.99
CA ASP A 10 14.69 -50.72 35.66
C ASP A 10 15.76 -49.80 36.26
N GLN A 11 15.87 -48.60 35.70
CA GLN A 11 16.30 -47.42 36.46
C GLN A 11 15.42 -46.25 36.05
N ASP A 12 14.38 -46.03 36.86
CA ASP A 12 13.64 -44.78 36.93
C ASP A 12 14.58 -43.63 37.28
N VAL A 13 15.00 -42.87 36.26
CA VAL A 13 15.52 -41.51 36.45
C VAL A 13 14.36 -40.55 36.13
N PRO A 14 13.80 -39.83 37.13
CA PRO A 14 12.72 -38.90 36.87
C PRO A 14 13.22 -37.74 35.99
N ILE A 15 12.81 -37.72 34.73
CA ILE A 15 12.95 -36.55 33.87
C ILE A 15 12.03 -35.47 34.47
N PRO A 16 12.55 -34.28 34.85
CA PRO A 16 11.72 -33.24 35.42
C PRO A 16 10.70 -32.82 34.37
N LYS A 17 9.40 -33.02 34.68
CA LYS A 17 8.30 -32.44 33.90
C LYS A 17 8.42 -30.93 33.98
N SER A 18 9.02 -30.31 32.95
CA SER A 18 8.88 -28.89 32.74
C SER A 18 7.40 -28.61 32.54
N SER A 19 6.78 -27.97 33.53
CA SER A 19 5.45 -27.41 33.39
C SER A 19 5.48 -26.43 32.23
N GLU A 20 4.99 -26.87 31.06
CA GLU A 20 4.68 -25.97 29.96
C GLU A 20 3.53 -25.07 30.41
N LYS A 21 3.88 -23.98 31.08
CA LYS A 21 3.02 -22.81 31.16
C LYS A 21 2.77 -22.39 29.72
N HIS A 22 1.55 -22.64 29.21
CA HIS A 22 1.06 -22.04 27.97
C HIS A 22 1.21 -20.52 28.06
N LYS A 23 2.35 -20.01 27.60
CA LYS A 23 2.60 -18.58 27.44
C LYS A 23 1.71 -18.15 26.27
N LYS A 24 0.53 -17.59 26.56
CA LYS A 24 -0.36 -16.98 25.55
C LYS A 24 0.51 -16.10 24.64
N LYS A 25 0.62 -16.48 23.37
CA LYS A 25 1.33 -15.72 22.34
C LYS A 25 0.71 -14.31 22.33
N LYS A 26 1.53 -13.27 22.54
CA LYS A 26 1.07 -11.88 22.55
C LYS A 26 0.50 -11.58 21.16
N LYS A 27 -0.81 -11.35 21.07
CA LYS A 27 -1.52 -11.08 19.80
C LYS A 27 -0.90 -9.88 19.09
N SER A 28 -0.84 -9.94 17.76
CA SER A 28 -0.36 -8.81 16.96
C SER A 28 -1.31 -7.61 17.12
N LEU A 29 -0.83 -6.40 16.86
CA LEU A 29 -1.67 -5.19 16.94
C LEU A 29 -2.90 -5.31 16.03
N GLY A 30 -2.74 -5.89 14.83
CA GLY A 30 -3.83 -6.10 13.89
C GLY A 30 -4.88 -7.09 14.39
N GLU A 31 -4.46 -8.19 15.01
CA GLU A 31 -5.39 -9.17 15.63
C GLU A 31 -6.20 -8.51 16.75
N ARG A 32 -5.55 -7.72 17.62
CA ARG A 32 -6.24 -6.95 18.68
C ARG A 32 -7.25 -5.96 18.09
N GLN A 33 -6.88 -5.30 17.00
CA GLN A 33 -7.74 -4.32 16.32
C GLN A 33 -8.98 -4.93 15.65
N CYS A 34 -8.95 -6.22 15.31
CA CYS A 34 -10.11 -6.91 14.75
C CYS A 34 -11.06 -7.47 15.83
N GLU A 35 -10.54 -7.76 17.04
CA GLU A 35 -11.32 -8.39 18.12
C GLU A 35 -12.17 -7.38 18.91
N GLU A 36 -11.65 -6.18 19.19
CA GLU A 36 -12.30 -5.20 20.06
C GLU A 36 -13.32 -4.31 19.32
N ASP A 37 -14.43 -3.97 19.99
CA ASP A 37 -15.41 -2.99 19.49
C ASP A 37 -14.96 -1.58 19.91
N TYR A 38 -14.18 -0.93 19.04
CA TYR A 38 -13.76 0.46 19.24
C TYR A 38 -14.94 1.42 19.06
N LEU A 39 -15.60 1.73 20.17
CA LEU A 39 -16.71 2.69 20.25
C LEU A 39 -16.30 3.87 21.13
N VAL A 40 -16.68 5.09 20.73
CA VAL A 40 -16.43 6.30 21.52
C VAL A 40 -17.35 6.30 22.73
N PRO A 41 -16.83 6.32 23.97
CA PRO A 41 -17.67 6.34 25.17
C PRO A 41 -18.60 7.56 25.21
N THR A 42 -19.79 7.39 25.79
CA THR A 42 -20.80 8.45 25.97
C THR A 42 -20.59 9.29 27.23
N ASP A 43 -19.74 8.82 28.14
CA ASP A 43 -19.47 9.48 29.41
C ASP A 43 -18.13 10.23 29.34
N ALA A 44 -18.12 11.47 29.83
CA ALA A 44 -16.99 12.40 29.78
C ALA A 44 -15.72 11.93 30.53
N ALA A 45 -15.77 10.75 31.18
CA ALA A 45 -14.66 10.17 31.90
C ALA A 45 -13.67 9.52 30.92
N VAL A 46 -12.72 10.35 30.48
CA VAL A 46 -11.39 10.00 29.96
C VAL A 46 -11.38 8.85 28.95
N VAL A 47 -11.45 9.20 27.67
CA VAL A 47 -10.95 8.29 26.64
C VAL A 47 -9.46 8.09 26.90
N GLU A 48 -9.06 6.87 27.33
CA GLU A 48 -7.65 6.51 27.47
C GLU A 48 -6.90 6.71 26.13
N LYS A 49 -5.56 6.69 26.16
CA LYS A 49 -4.72 6.90 24.96
C LYS A 49 -5.19 6.02 23.78
N THR A 50 -5.82 6.62 22.77
CA THR A 50 -6.37 5.90 21.62
C THR A 50 -5.36 5.74 20.47
N SER A 51 -4.07 5.79 20.78
CA SER A 51 -2.99 5.65 19.80
C SER A 51 -3.00 4.29 19.09
N GLU A 52 -3.52 3.25 19.76
CA GLU A 52 -3.62 1.88 19.22
C GLU A 52 -4.96 1.59 18.51
N TRP A 53 -5.91 2.54 18.51
CA TRP A 53 -7.20 2.35 17.85
C TRP A 53 -7.05 2.31 16.32
N PRO A 54 -7.92 1.57 15.61
CA PRO A 54 -7.74 1.32 14.18
C PRO A 54 -8.14 2.50 13.31
N LEU A 55 -7.42 2.67 12.19
CA LEU A 55 -7.80 3.55 11.07
C LEU A 55 -8.13 4.99 11.51
N LEU A 56 -9.37 5.43 11.26
CA LEU A 56 -9.85 6.79 11.54
C LEU A 56 -10.12 7.04 13.02
N LEU A 57 -10.20 5.99 13.83
CA LEU A 57 -10.43 6.09 15.27
C LEU A 57 -9.13 6.27 16.06
N LYS A 58 -7.97 6.23 15.38
CA LYS A 58 -6.66 6.45 15.98
C LYS A 58 -6.51 7.89 16.48
N ASN A 59 -6.09 8.07 17.73
CA ASN A 59 -5.90 9.38 18.38
C ASN A 59 -7.18 10.24 18.45
N ILE A 60 -8.34 9.62 18.62
CA ILE A 60 -9.62 10.33 18.77
C ILE A 60 -9.64 11.23 20.01
N ASP A 61 -8.83 10.91 21.03
CA ASP A 61 -8.59 11.73 22.23
C ASP A 61 -8.06 13.14 21.90
N LYS A 62 -7.49 13.35 20.72
CA LYS A 62 -6.99 14.65 20.26
C LYS A 62 -8.05 15.52 19.58
N LEU A 63 -9.25 15.00 19.34
CA LEU A 63 -10.32 15.77 18.73
C LEU A 63 -10.97 16.69 19.76
N ASN A 64 -11.30 17.92 19.33
CA ASN A 64 -12.07 18.83 20.17
C ASN A 64 -13.48 18.27 20.39
N VAL A 65 -13.88 18.15 21.66
CA VAL A 65 -15.19 17.64 22.04
C VAL A 65 -16.21 18.78 22.05
N LYS A 66 -17.21 18.71 21.16
CA LYS A 66 -18.34 19.65 21.16
C LYS A 66 -19.44 19.24 22.14
N SER A 67 -19.75 17.95 22.19
CA SER A 67 -20.68 17.32 23.14
C SER A 67 -20.14 15.94 23.48
N SER A 68 -20.12 15.59 24.77
CA SER A 68 -19.75 14.26 25.24
C SER A 68 -20.92 13.28 25.16
N HIS A 69 -22.14 13.78 25.23
CA HIS A 69 -23.33 12.94 25.32
C HIS A 69 -23.97 12.70 23.95
N TYR A 70 -24.21 11.44 23.64
CA TYR A 70 -25.01 10.98 22.49
C TYR A 70 -25.62 9.62 22.79
N THR A 71 -26.68 9.23 22.06
CA THR A 71 -27.29 7.90 22.17
C THR A 71 -26.75 7.03 21.04
N PRO A 72 -25.96 5.97 21.32
CA PRO A 72 -25.49 5.05 20.30
C PRO A 72 -26.68 4.35 19.63
N THR A 73 -26.61 4.17 18.32
CA THR A 73 -27.59 3.41 17.54
C THR A 73 -27.01 2.06 17.12
N ASP A 74 -27.84 1.03 17.02
CA ASP A 74 -27.41 -0.32 16.60
C ASP A 74 -27.11 -0.45 15.09
N HIS A 75 -27.14 0.66 14.35
CA HIS A 75 -26.93 0.67 12.92
C HIS A 75 -25.45 0.86 12.54
N GLY A 76 -24.99 0.05 11.59
CA GLY A 76 -23.65 0.15 11.02
C GLY A 76 -22.65 -0.78 11.69
N SER A 77 -21.37 -0.62 11.35
CA SER A 77 -20.28 -1.41 11.92
C SER A 77 -18.95 -0.67 11.77
N SER A 78 -18.04 -0.91 12.73
CA SER A 78 -16.65 -0.48 12.62
C SER A 78 -16.01 -1.08 11.36
N PRO A 79 -15.10 -0.36 10.66
CA PRO A 79 -14.56 -0.84 9.39
C PRO A 79 -13.93 -2.25 9.41
N LEU A 80 -13.28 -2.63 10.52
CA LEU A 80 -12.65 -3.94 10.67
C LEU A 80 -13.62 -5.06 11.07
N LYS A 81 -14.83 -4.72 11.53
CA LYS A 81 -15.87 -5.66 11.97
C LYS A 81 -17.05 -5.76 11.00
N ARG A 82 -16.91 -5.23 9.80
CA ARG A 82 -17.92 -5.38 8.75
C ARG A 82 -18.09 -6.85 8.37
N PRO A 83 -19.31 -7.33 8.09
CA PRO A 83 -19.50 -8.62 7.46
C PRO A 83 -18.80 -8.63 6.10
N ILE A 84 -18.30 -9.79 5.68
CA ILE A 84 -17.42 -9.93 4.51
C ILE A 84 -17.96 -9.24 3.24
N ASN A 85 -19.27 -9.36 2.98
CA ASN A 85 -19.91 -8.73 1.83
C ASN A 85 -19.79 -7.20 1.87
N GLN A 86 -20.09 -6.58 3.02
CA GLN A 86 -19.97 -5.12 3.19
C GLN A 86 -18.51 -4.65 3.24
N TYR A 87 -17.62 -5.50 3.76
CA TYR A 87 -16.18 -5.24 3.77
C TYR A 87 -15.64 -5.15 2.33
N LEU A 88 -15.98 -6.13 1.47
CA LEU A 88 -15.62 -6.14 0.06
C LEU A 88 -16.25 -4.95 -0.69
N GLU A 89 -17.52 -4.63 -0.45
CA GLU A 89 -18.17 -3.47 -1.09
C GLU A 89 -17.52 -2.13 -0.77
N SER A 90 -16.83 -1.99 0.36
CA SER A 90 -16.14 -0.76 0.76
C SER A 90 -14.62 -0.92 0.78
N GLY A 91 -14.11 -1.94 0.08
CA GLY A 91 -12.73 -2.37 0.13
C GLY A 91 -11.79 -1.64 -0.84
N PHE A 92 -10.51 -1.70 -0.51
CA PHE A 92 -9.40 -1.31 -1.36
C PHE A 92 -8.41 -2.48 -1.45
N ILE A 93 -7.79 -2.63 -2.61
CA ILE A 93 -6.69 -3.57 -2.80
C ILE A 93 -5.48 -2.76 -3.23
N ASN A 94 -4.42 -2.78 -2.42
CA ASN A 94 -3.11 -2.27 -2.82
C ASN A 94 -2.43 -3.35 -3.68
N LEU A 95 -2.65 -3.29 -4.98
CA LEU A 95 -2.20 -4.32 -5.91
C LEU A 95 -0.82 -3.96 -6.46
N ASP A 96 0.13 -4.90 -6.41
CA ASP A 96 1.37 -4.79 -7.17
C ASP A 96 1.12 -5.23 -8.61
N LYS A 97 1.01 -4.26 -9.51
CA LYS A 97 0.63 -4.49 -10.90
C LYS A 97 1.77 -5.23 -11.59
N PRO A 98 1.52 -6.38 -12.24
CA PRO A 98 2.55 -7.04 -13.03
C PRO A 98 2.86 -6.23 -14.31
N SER A 99 4.04 -6.46 -14.87
CA SER A 99 4.44 -5.89 -16.15
C SER A 99 3.70 -6.61 -17.29
N ASN A 100 3.41 -5.86 -18.36
CA ASN A 100 2.69 -6.21 -19.58
C ASN A 100 1.17 -5.93 -19.64
N PRO A 101 0.31 -6.38 -18.71
CA PRO A 101 -1.11 -6.06 -18.83
C PRO A 101 -1.35 -4.58 -18.55
N SER A 102 -2.33 -3.98 -19.20
CA SER A 102 -2.80 -2.65 -18.89
C SER A 102 -3.45 -2.61 -17.50
N SER A 103 -3.48 -1.44 -16.85
CA SER A 103 -4.22 -1.27 -15.59
C SER A 103 -5.70 -1.64 -15.72
N HIS A 104 -6.31 -1.42 -16.89
CA HIS A 104 -7.73 -1.75 -17.12
C HIS A 104 -7.95 -3.26 -17.14
N GLU A 105 -7.06 -4.04 -17.76
CA GLU A 105 -7.15 -5.51 -17.78
C GLU A 105 -7.00 -6.09 -16.37
N VAL A 106 -6.01 -5.62 -15.61
CA VAL A 106 -5.79 -6.07 -14.23
C VAL A 106 -7.02 -5.79 -13.36
N VAL A 107 -7.59 -4.59 -13.46
CA VAL A 107 -8.81 -4.23 -12.73
C VAL A 107 -10.03 -5.05 -13.16
N ALA A 108 -10.11 -5.41 -14.44
CA ALA A 108 -11.17 -6.29 -14.96
C ALA A 108 -11.03 -7.73 -14.43
N TRP A 109 -9.81 -8.24 -14.30
CA TRP A 109 -9.55 -9.54 -13.66
C TRP A 109 -9.92 -9.50 -12.19
N THR A 110 -9.52 -8.47 -11.45
CA THR A 110 -9.90 -8.30 -10.03
C THR A 110 -11.41 -8.28 -9.85
N LYS A 111 -12.14 -7.57 -10.74
CA LYS A 111 -13.60 -7.55 -10.74
C LYS A 111 -14.20 -8.95 -10.94
N ARG A 112 -13.67 -9.71 -11.90
CA ARG A 112 -14.14 -11.05 -12.24
C ARG A 112 -13.86 -12.07 -11.12
N ILE A 113 -12.65 -12.04 -10.55
CA ILE A 113 -12.21 -12.96 -9.49
C ILE A 113 -13.01 -12.77 -8.20
N LEU A 114 -13.29 -11.52 -7.83
CA LEU A 114 -14.02 -11.19 -6.60
C LEU A 114 -15.53 -11.06 -6.78
N GLU A 115 -16.02 -11.22 -8.00
CA GLU A 115 -17.44 -11.10 -8.37
C GLU A 115 -18.11 -9.81 -7.88
N VAL A 116 -17.34 -8.72 -7.80
CA VAL A 116 -17.85 -7.43 -7.32
C VAL A 116 -18.55 -6.65 -8.44
N SER A 117 -19.56 -5.87 -8.08
CA SER A 117 -20.37 -5.11 -9.03
C SER A 117 -19.57 -4.03 -9.80
N LYS A 118 -18.66 -3.34 -9.10
CA LYS A 118 -17.92 -2.19 -9.64
C LYS A 118 -16.49 -2.15 -9.12
N THR A 119 -15.57 -1.76 -9.99
CA THR A 119 -14.17 -1.51 -9.66
C THR A 119 -13.68 -0.20 -10.28
N GLY A 120 -12.60 0.36 -9.74
CA GLY A 120 -11.88 1.51 -10.29
C GLY A 120 -10.45 1.54 -9.74
N HIS A 121 -9.58 2.41 -10.25
CA HIS A 121 -8.16 2.41 -9.87
C HIS A 121 -7.55 3.81 -9.70
N SER A 122 -6.46 3.91 -8.92
CA SER A 122 -5.78 5.17 -8.55
C SER A 122 -5.04 5.90 -9.67
N GLY A 123 -5.14 5.45 -10.91
CA GLY A 123 -4.42 6.00 -12.06
C GLY A 123 -3.92 4.91 -12.99
N THR A 124 -3.75 5.24 -14.27
CA THR A 124 -3.29 4.28 -15.27
C THR A 124 -1.78 4.19 -15.21
N LEU A 125 -1.26 2.99 -14.96
CA LEU A 125 0.13 2.64 -15.17
C LEU A 125 0.27 2.10 -16.59
N ASP A 126 1.30 2.53 -17.31
CA ASP A 126 1.58 2.00 -18.64
C ASP A 126 1.82 0.48 -18.59
N PRO A 127 1.57 -0.27 -19.68
CA PRO A 127 1.71 -1.72 -19.71
C PRO A 127 3.01 -2.24 -19.07
N LYS A 128 4.15 -1.62 -19.38
CA LYS A 128 5.49 -2.03 -18.88
C LYS A 128 5.78 -1.60 -17.43
N VAL A 129 4.94 -0.76 -16.84
CA VAL A 129 5.12 -0.24 -15.47
C VAL A 129 4.53 -1.23 -14.46
N THR A 130 5.29 -1.53 -13.41
CA THR A 130 4.87 -2.33 -12.26
C THR A 130 4.60 -1.46 -11.03
N GLY A 131 4.14 -2.08 -9.93
CA GLY A 131 4.02 -1.41 -8.64
C GLY A 131 2.59 -1.03 -8.25
N CYS A 132 2.47 -0.07 -7.34
CA CYS A 132 1.24 0.26 -6.63
C CYS A 132 0.10 0.72 -7.57
N LEU A 133 -0.90 -0.14 -7.72
CA LEU A 133 -2.20 0.15 -8.33
C LEU A 133 -3.29 -0.08 -7.30
N VAL A 134 -3.76 0.99 -6.66
CA VAL A 134 -4.86 0.88 -5.69
C VAL A 134 -6.16 0.64 -6.44
N VAL A 135 -6.73 -0.54 -6.27
CA VAL A 135 -8.03 -0.94 -6.84
C VAL A 135 -9.12 -0.70 -5.80
N CYS A 136 -10.08 0.17 -6.13
CA CYS A 136 -11.24 0.46 -5.31
C CYS A 136 -12.40 -0.48 -5.69
N LEU A 137 -13.06 -1.08 -4.71
CA LEU A 137 -14.18 -2.00 -4.91
C LEU A 137 -15.52 -1.31 -4.54
N GLY A 138 -16.61 -1.65 -5.24
CA GLY A 138 -17.97 -1.23 -4.89
C GLY A 138 -18.13 0.27 -4.58
N ARG A 139 -18.58 0.56 -3.35
CA ARG A 139 -18.75 1.91 -2.78
C ARG A 139 -17.45 2.71 -2.72
N ALA A 140 -16.30 2.06 -2.56
CA ALA A 140 -14.99 2.73 -2.52
C ALA A 140 -14.63 3.39 -3.86
N THR A 141 -15.27 3.00 -4.97
CA THR A 141 -15.05 3.64 -6.29
C THR A 141 -15.37 5.14 -6.31
N ARG A 142 -16.14 5.65 -5.35
CA ARG A 142 -16.38 7.10 -5.15
C ARG A 142 -15.09 7.87 -4.86
N LEU A 143 -14.06 7.21 -4.34
CA LEU A 143 -12.78 7.81 -3.98
C LEU A 143 -11.73 7.73 -5.11
N VAL A 144 -12.06 7.11 -6.25
CA VAL A 144 -11.12 6.98 -7.38
C VAL A 144 -10.58 8.33 -7.84
N LYS A 145 -11.43 9.35 -7.94
CA LYS A 145 -11.03 10.68 -8.40
C LYS A 145 -9.98 11.33 -7.48
N SER A 146 -10.08 11.15 -6.16
CA SER A 146 -9.08 11.67 -5.22
C SER A 146 -7.78 10.87 -5.29
N GLN A 147 -7.86 9.55 -5.50
CA GLN A 147 -6.69 8.68 -5.65
C GLN A 147 -5.91 8.94 -6.95
N GLN A 148 -6.61 9.21 -8.05
CA GLN A 148 -6.01 9.71 -9.28
C GLN A 148 -5.30 11.04 -9.02
N GLY A 149 -5.95 11.91 -8.23
CA GLY A 149 -5.51 13.22 -7.72
C GLY A 149 -4.19 13.23 -6.96
N ALA A 150 -3.89 12.14 -6.26
CA ALA A 150 -2.84 12.09 -5.28
C ALA A 150 -1.45 12.11 -5.91
N GLY A 151 -0.48 12.64 -5.15
CA GLY A 151 0.93 12.54 -5.47
C GLY A 151 1.36 11.09 -5.64
N LYS A 152 2.31 10.86 -6.55
CA LYS A 152 2.81 9.55 -6.94
C LYS A 152 4.32 9.55 -6.87
N GLU A 153 4.84 8.43 -6.42
CA GLU A 153 6.27 8.18 -6.29
C GLU A 153 6.65 7.03 -7.19
N TYR A 154 7.84 7.12 -7.74
CA TYR A 154 8.32 6.16 -8.71
C TYR A 154 9.82 5.97 -8.56
N VAL A 155 10.25 4.78 -8.97
CA VAL A 155 11.64 4.49 -9.30
C VAL A 155 11.65 4.20 -10.80
N ALA A 156 12.51 4.90 -11.56
CA ALA A 156 12.72 4.58 -12.97
C ALA A 156 14.19 4.36 -13.28
N ALA A 157 14.40 3.58 -14.33
CA ALA A 157 15.65 3.52 -15.03
C ALA A 157 15.60 4.45 -16.25
N PHE A 158 16.70 5.15 -16.51
CA PHE A 158 16.91 5.94 -17.72
C PHE A 158 18.19 5.49 -18.42
N LYS A 159 18.20 5.60 -19.75
CA LYS A 159 19.39 5.34 -20.57
C LYS A 159 19.71 6.58 -21.39
N LEU A 160 20.94 7.10 -21.25
CA LEU A 160 21.43 8.19 -22.09
C LEU A 160 21.94 7.63 -23.41
N HIS A 161 21.70 8.35 -24.50
CA HIS A 161 22.17 7.92 -25.83
C HIS A 161 23.68 8.11 -25.99
N ASN A 162 24.26 9.09 -25.30
CA ASN A 162 25.68 9.41 -25.32
C ASN A 162 26.22 9.48 -23.89
N THR A 163 27.50 9.13 -23.73
CA THR A 163 28.20 9.26 -22.45
C THR A 163 28.47 10.74 -22.17
N PRO A 164 28.10 11.26 -20.98
CA PRO A 164 28.39 12.64 -20.61
C PRO A 164 29.89 12.83 -20.35
N ASP A 165 30.40 14.02 -20.63
CA ASP A 165 31.81 14.38 -20.38
C ASP A 165 32.19 14.20 -18.90
N GLU A 166 31.25 14.54 -18.00
CA GLU A 166 31.40 14.38 -16.56
C GLU A 166 30.17 13.68 -15.96
N PRO A 167 30.33 12.64 -15.14
CA PRO A 167 29.20 11.92 -14.53
C PRO A 167 28.42 12.78 -13.54
N VAL A 168 29.08 13.77 -12.90
CA VAL A 168 28.45 14.71 -11.95
C VAL A 168 27.35 15.53 -12.64
N ARG A 169 27.53 15.83 -13.93
CA ARG A 169 26.57 16.61 -14.73
C ARG A 169 25.18 15.99 -14.77
N VAL A 170 25.08 14.66 -14.72
CA VAL A 170 23.79 13.93 -14.71
C VAL A 170 22.98 14.32 -13.47
N LYS A 171 23.63 14.37 -12.30
CA LYS A 171 22.97 14.76 -11.05
C LYS A 171 22.50 16.21 -11.10
N THR A 172 23.36 17.13 -11.54
CA THR A 172 23.02 18.56 -11.66
C THR A 172 21.84 18.80 -12.60
N ILE A 173 21.76 18.07 -13.72
CA ILE A 173 20.62 18.17 -14.64
C ILE A 173 19.33 17.66 -13.98
N LEU A 174 19.39 16.53 -13.27
CA LEU A 174 18.24 15.98 -12.56
C LEU A 174 17.74 16.93 -11.46
N ASP A 175 18.64 17.54 -10.70
CA ASP A 175 18.28 18.53 -9.68
C ASP A 175 17.61 19.77 -10.32
N GLY A 176 18.05 20.17 -11.52
CA GLY A 176 17.42 21.24 -12.31
C GLY A 176 16.04 20.91 -12.88
N MET A 177 15.61 19.64 -12.84
CA MET A 177 14.27 19.22 -13.24
C MET A 177 13.24 19.28 -12.09
N VAL A 178 13.66 19.66 -10.88
CA VAL A 178 12.74 19.88 -9.76
C VAL A 178 11.98 21.18 -9.93
N GLY A 179 10.66 21.15 -9.68
CA GLY A 179 9.76 22.30 -9.82
C GLY A 179 8.77 22.16 -10.96
N ALA A 180 8.28 23.30 -11.43
CA ALA A 180 7.24 23.38 -12.46
C ALA A 180 7.84 23.23 -13.87
N LEU A 181 7.53 22.12 -14.53
CA LEU A 181 8.00 21.77 -15.86
C LEU A 181 6.87 21.82 -16.89
N PHE A 182 7.20 22.25 -18.11
CA PHE A 182 6.33 22.07 -19.26
C PHE A 182 6.38 20.63 -19.75
N GLN A 183 5.22 20.00 -19.86
CA GLN A 183 5.06 18.66 -20.38
C GLN A 183 3.96 18.64 -21.44
N ARG A 184 4.19 17.86 -22.49
CA ARG A 184 3.18 17.52 -23.48
C ARG A 184 2.96 16.02 -23.43
N PRO A 185 1.71 15.53 -23.33
CA PRO A 185 1.44 14.10 -23.36
C PRO A 185 2.09 13.41 -24.58
N PRO A 186 2.50 12.14 -24.44
CA PRO A 186 3.06 11.37 -25.54
C PRO A 186 2.01 11.10 -26.63
N LEU A 187 2.47 10.54 -27.76
CA LEU A 187 1.61 10.22 -28.90
C LEU A 187 0.50 9.23 -28.50
N ILE A 188 0.88 8.19 -27.77
CA ILE A 188 -0.05 7.20 -27.21
C ILE A 188 -0.41 7.66 -25.80
N SER A 189 -1.60 8.25 -25.64
CA SER A 189 -2.10 8.66 -24.33
C SER A 189 -3.63 8.69 -24.29
N ALA A 190 -4.20 8.54 -23.09
CA ALA A 190 -5.65 8.61 -22.87
C ALA A 190 -6.18 10.06 -22.79
N VAL A 191 -5.33 11.08 -22.96
CA VAL A 191 -5.69 12.48 -22.79
C VAL A 191 -5.27 13.31 -24.00
N LYS A 192 -6.01 14.39 -24.28
CA LYS A 192 -5.69 15.31 -25.38
C LYS A 192 -4.27 15.87 -25.26
N ARG A 193 -3.50 15.73 -26.35
CA ARG A 193 -2.10 16.13 -26.45
C ARG A 193 -1.92 17.66 -26.53
N GLN A 194 -1.96 18.32 -25.39
CA GLN A 194 -1.74 19.77 -25.21
C GLN A 194 -0.60 20.03 -24.22
N LEU A 195 0.09 21.16 -24.35
CA LEU A 195 1.12 21.57 -23.39
C LEU A 195 0.48 21.88 -22.04
N ARG A 196 1.10 21.42 -20.95
CA ARG A 196 0.62 21.55 -19.58
C ARG A 196 1.79 21.73 -18.64
N ILE A 197 1.56 22.37 -17.50
CA ILE A 197 2.55 22.47 -16.43
C ILE A 197 2.34 21.30 -15.46
N ARG A 198 3.43 20.64 -15.07
CA ARG A 198 3.47 19.58 -14.04
C ARG A 198 4.63 19.83 -13.10
N THR A 199 4.42 19.53 -11.83
CA THR A 199 5.42 19.76 -10.80
C THR A 199 6.08 18.44 -10.42
N ILE A 200 7.40 18.41 -10.46
CA ILE A 200 8.18 17.37 -9.78
C ILE A 200 8.63 17.95 -8.44
N TYR A 201 8.25 17.30 -7.35
CA TYR A 201 8.52 17.80 -6.00
C TYR A 201 9.91 17.41 -5.51
N ASP A 202 10.38 16.21 -5.88
CA ASP A 202 11.68 15.69 -5.49
C ASP A 202 12.20 14.73 -6.56
N ILE A 203 13.52 14.77 -6.80
CA ILE A 203 14.23 13.83 -7.66
C ILE A 203 15.51 13.44 -6.95
N LYS A 204 15.80 12.14 -6.90
CA LYS A 204 17.04 11.61 -6.32
C LYS A 204 17.67 10.63 -7.29
N LEU A 205 18.91 10.90 -7.71
CA LEU A 205 19.72 9.92 -8.44
C LEU A 205 20.17 8.85 -7.45
N LEU A 206 19.74 7.61 -7.66
CA LEU A 206 20.10 6.47 -6.80
C LEU A 206 21.41 5.82 -7.27
N GLN A 207 21.54 5.62 -8.58
CA GLN A 207 22.71 4.98 -9.17
C GLN A 207 22.91 5.46 -10.61
N TYR A 208 24.16 5.58 -11.05
CA TYR A 208 24.50 5.82 -12.46
C TYR A 208 25.71 4.97 -12.86
N GLN A 209 25.58 4.22 -13.95
CA GLN A 209 26.60 3.36 -14.54
C GLN A 209 27.08 3.97 -15.85
N VAL A 210 28.33 4.44 -15.86
CA VAL A 210 28.93 5.13 -17.01
C VAL A 210 29.09 4.20 -18.21
N GLU A 211 29.47 2.94 -17.99
CA GLU A 211 29.74 1.96 -19.05
C GLU A 211 28.54 1.73 -19.98
N ASN A 212 27.33 1.67 -19.40
CA ASN A 212 26.10 1.37 -20.12
C ASN A 212 25.20 2.60 -20.33
N ASN A 213 25.65 3.78 -19.88
CA ASN A 213 24.85 5.01 -19.83
C ASN A 213 23.50 4.83 -19.14
N LEU A 214 23.42 3.93 -18.15
CA LEU A 214 22.21 3.55 -17.46
C LEU A 214 22.19 4.19 -16.07
N GLY A 215 21.09 4.82 -15.68
CA GLY A 215 20.91 5.32 -14.33
C GLY A 215 19.55 4.94 -13.76
N ILE A 216 19.46 4.95 -12.44
CA ILE A 216 18.24 4.72 -11.67
C ILE A 216 17.99 5.96 -10.82
N ASN A 217 16.77 6.49 -10.89
CA ASN A 217 16.35 7.64 -10.10
C ASN A 217 14.99 7.42 -9.45
N TYR A 218 14.81 8.04 -8.31
CA TYR A 218 13.53 8.22 -7.64
C TYR A 218 12.94 9.58 -8.01
N PHE A 219 11.62 9.66 -8.18
CA PHE A 219 10.92 10.93 -8.38
C PHE A 219 9.53 10.92 -7.73
N LEU A 220 9.21 12.04 -7.08
CA LEU A 220 7.92 12.36 -6.50
C LEU A 220 7.22 13.41 -7.36
N SER A 221 6.04 13.08 -7.88
CA SER A 221 5.29 13.95 -8.78
C SER A 221 3.78 13.78 -8.62
N SER A 222 3.03 14.86 -8.89
CA SER A 222 1.61 14.77 -9.18
C SER A 222 1.39 14.81 -10.69
N TYR A 223 0.92 13.71 -11.27
CA TYR A 223 0.48 13.63 -12.68
C TYR A 223 1.54 13.97 -13.75
N SER A 224 2.83 13.74 -13.48
CA SER A 224 3.85 13.82 -14.53
C SER A 224 3.72 12.64 -15.50
N PHE A 225 3.97 12.91 -16.78
CA PHE A 225 4.23 11.84 -17.74
C PHE A 225 5.69 11.42 -17.63
N ILE A 226 5.92 10.22 -17.11
CA ILE A 226 7.22 9.57 -17.23
C ILE A 226 7.09 8.56 -18.36
N SER A 227 7.53 8.97 -19.54
CA SER A 227 7.54 8.09 -20.70
C SER A 227 8.71 7.13 -20.56
N ILE A 228 8.44 5.85 -20.38
CA ILE A 228 9.43 4.81 -20.62
C ILE A 228 9.58 4.71 -22.14
N ASN A 229 10.65 5.29 -22.69
CA ASN A 229 10.93 5.13 -24.12
C ASN A 229 11.03 3.63 -24.44
N GLN A 230 10.15 3.19 -25.34
CA GLN A 230 10.29 1.91 -26.02
C GLN A 230 11.26 2.16 -27.18
N SER A 231 12.55 2.11 -26.89
CA SER A 231 13.60 2.09 -27.89
C SER A 231 14.54 0.93 -27.57
#